data_AF-A0A5C5D8G2-F1
#
_entry.id   AF-A0A5C5D8G2-F1
#
_cell.length_a   1.000
_cell.length_b   1.000
_cell.length_c   1.000
_cell.angle_alpha   90.00
_cell.angle_beta   90.00
_cell.angle_gamma   90.00
#
_symmetry.space_group_name_H-M   'P 1'
#
loop_
_entity.id
_entity.type
_entity.pdbx_description
1 polymer ?
#
loop_
_entity_poly.entity_id
_entity_poly.type
_entity_poly.pdbx_seq_one_letter_code
_entity_poly.pdbx_strand_id
1 'polypeptide(L)'
;MTKFISRITQRGYSSTRTFLPGVIRILLIGSLSLMAASYFVEVAQASSGNKKPTQVSATPQTQENRIAMFNQAVANDLAGRPTAARRAYDTLKGTELDSQIAVPSAVNFVALGRFAEASKAFDALTLSPNVRDRDYARLWQLWLNARTGQKAHGNKKDTVGAISLAQPNEQAIANLYTGKGSVEAVFSAVKAMSFTTELERSDALTEATFFTGTWLLYVKHDNAAAKNLFDQNRSQLNNVSLETPFITKEMAAL
;
A
#
# COMPACT_ATOMS: atom_id res chain seq x y z
N MET A 1 2.52 1.11 -22.93
CA MET A 1 2.29 1.18 -21.47
C MET A 1 2.09 -0.20 -20.82
N THR A 2 2.54 -1.30 -21.44
CA THR A 2 2.23 -2.68 -21.00
C THR A 2 3.31 -3.33 -20.12
N LYS A 3 4.41 -2.61 -19.83
CA LYS A 3 5.50 -3.06 -18.93
C LYS A 3 5.28 -2.73 -17.44
N PHE A 4 4.16 -2.08 -17.09
CA PHE A 4 3.98 -1.38 -15.81
C PHE A 4 3.53 -2.28 -14.65
N ILE A 5 2.89 -3.43 -14.90
CA ILE A 5 2.10 -4.15 -13.87
C ILE A 5 2.75 -5.47 -13.41
N SER A 6 3.71 -6.02 -14.15
CA SER A 6 4.45 -7.24 -13.74
C SER A 6 5.37 -7.04 -12.52
N ARG A 7 5.58 -5.79 -12.05
CA ARG A 7 6.65 -5.46 -11.09
C ARG A 7 6.18 -5.19 -9.66
N ILE A 8 4.87 -5.06 -9.42
CA ILE A 8 4.34 -4.96 -8.05
C ILE A 8 4.39 -6.33 -7.33
N THR A 9 4.40 -7.42 -8.11
CA THR A 9 4.38 -8.82 -7.61
C THR A 9 5.65 -9.63 -7.87
N GLN A 10 6.69 -9.07 -8.49
CA GLN A 10 7.96 -9.78 -8.75
C GLN A 10 9.15 -9.11 -8.02
N ARG A 11 9.34 -9.43 -6.74
CA ARG A 11 10.66 -9.41 -6.11
C ARG A 11 11.08 -10.86 -5.88
N GLY A 12 11.97 -11.38 -6.74
CA GLY A 12 12.61 -12.67 -6.57
C GLY A 12 14.07 -12.46 -6.18
N TYR A 13 14.50 -13.06 -5.08
CA TYR A 13 15.92 -13.30 -4.81
C TYR A 13 16.12 -14.77 -4.47
N SER A 14 16.91 -15.41 -5.33
CA SER A 14 17.38 -16.79 -5.22
C SER A 14 18.25 -16.96 -3.97
N SER A 15 17.83 -17.84 -3.07
CA SER A 15 18.76 -18.57 -2.19
C SER A 15 19.10 -19.88 -2.89
N THR A 16 20.38 -20.14 -3.05
CA THR A 16 20.94 -21.36 -3.62
C THR A 16 20.56 -22.59 -2.81
N ARG A 17 19.73 -23.48 -3.37
CA ARG A 17 19.81 -24.95 -3.23
C ARG A 17 19.02 -25.63 -4.35
N THR A 18 19.64 -26.63 -4.95
CA THR A 18 19.25 -27.44 -6.11
C THR A 18 18.01 -28.31 -5.86
N PHE A 19 17.03 -28.33 -6.78
CA PHE A 19 16.50 -29.49 -7.55
C PHE A 19 15.15 -29.18 -8.28
N LEU A 20 15.23 -29.04 -9.62
CA LEU A 20 14.36 -29.54 -10.72
C LEU A 20 12.82 -29.29 -10.77
N PRO A 21 12.18 -29.38 -11.97
CA PRO A 21 11.40 -28.28 -12.55
C PRO A 21 9.92 -28.61 -12.73
N GLY A 22 9.08 -27.59 -12.84
CA GLY A 22 7.74 -27.79 -13.37
C GLY A 22 6.81 -26.61 -13.17
N VAL A 23 6.31 -26.14 -14.30
CA VAL A 23 5.01 -25.51 -14.52
C VAL A 23 5.03 -24.00 -14.81
N ILE A 24 5.22 -23.75 -16.11
CA ILE A 24 4.50 -22.82 -16.99
C ILE A 24 4.49 -21.34 -16.58
N ARG A 25 5.41 -20.58 -17.19
CA ARG A 25 5.31 -19.13 -17.40
C ARG A 25 4.33 -18.87 -18.56
N ILE A 26 3.15 -18.33 -18.27
CA ILE A 26 2.29 -17.76 -19.32
C ILE A 26 2.62 -16.27 -19.45
N LEU A 27 3.33 -15.95 -20.53
CA LEU A 27 3.34 -14.64 -21.16
C LEU A 27 1.97 -14.45 -21.83
N LEU A 28 1.24 -13.38 -21.50
CA LEU A 28 0.10 -12.95 -22.31
C LEU A 28 0.37 -11.56 -22.89
N ILE A 29 0.74 -11.62 -24.15
CA ILE A 29 0.66 -10.58 -25.17
C ILE A 29 -0.82 -10.51 -25.59
N GLY A 30 -1.40 -9.32 -25.70
CA GLY A 30 -2.77 -9.18 -26.21
C GLY A 30 -3.35 -7.79 -26.02
N SER A 31 -3.12 -6.94 -27.02
CA SER A 31 -3.79 -5.67 -27.28
C SER A 31 -5.28 -5.84 -27.61
N LEU A 32 -6.14 -4.89 -27.22
CA LEU A 32 -7.10 -4.26 -28.13
C LEU A 32 -7.72 -3.00 -27.52
N SER A 33 -7.47 -1.86 -28.18
CA SER A 33 -8.27 -0.65 -28.02
C SER A 33 -9.68 -0.90 -28.56
N LEU A 34 -10.71 -0.52 -27.83
CA LEU A 34 -12.03 -0.28 -28.40
C LEU A 34 -12.56 1.06 -27.89
N MET A 35 -12.64 2.02 -28.81
CA MET A 35 -13.52 3.18 -28.68
C MET A 35 -14.96 2.68 -28.67
N ALA A 36 -15.74 3.08 -27.67
CA ALA A 36 -17.19 2.96 -27.71
C ALA A 36 -17.78 4.34 -27.93
N ALA A 37 -18.30 4.54 -29.14
CA ALA A 37 -19.10 5.67 -29.55
C ALA A 37 -20.42 5.71 -28.77
N SER A 38 -20.81 6.90 -28.34
CA SER A 38 -22.08 7.19 -27.72
C SER A 38 -23.22 6.97 -28.73
N TYR A 39 -24.06 5.95 -28.50
CA TYR A 39 -25.35 5.84 -29.15
C TYR A 39 -26.44 6.38 -28.22
N PHE A 40 -27.12 7.42 -28.68
CA PHE A 40 -28.41 7.85 -28.17
C PHE A 40 -29.42 6.72 -28.36
N VAL A 41 -30.16 6.36 -27.32
CA VAL A 41 -31.37 5.54 -27.44
C VAL A 41 -32.55 6.36 -26.96
N GLU A 42 -33.49 6.47 -27.89
CA GLU A 42 -34.79 7.12 -27.88
C GLU A 42 -35.72 6.48 -26.85
N VAL A 43 -36.42 7.31 -26.07
CA VAL A 43 -37.38 6.86 -25.05
C VAL A 43 -38.72 6.58 -25.74
N ALA A 44 -39.01 5.31 -25.99
CA ALA A 44 -40.36 4.87 -26.30
C ALA A 44 -41.10 4.51 -24.99
N GLN A 45 -42.16 5.26 -24.69
CA GLN A 45 -43.16 4.89 -23.67
C GLN A 45 -44.05 3.75 -24.20
N ALA A 46 -44.17 2.65 -23.45
CA ALA A 46 -45.33 1.77 -23.53
C ALA A 46 -45.52 0.93 -22.24
N SER A 47 -46.60 1.26 -21.54
CA SER A 47 -47.61 0.40 -20.89
C SER A 47 -47.21 -0.89 -20.15
N SER A 48 -47.45 -0.86 -18.83
CA SER A 48 -48.06 -1.88 -17.97
C SER A 48 -48.01 -3.35 -18.40
N GLY A 49 -47.16 -4.12 -17.72
CA GLY A 49 -47.18 -5.58 -17.73
C GLY A 49 -46.54 -6.15 -16.48
N ASN A 50 -47.38 -6.60 -15.55
CA ASN A 50 -47.05 -7.24 -14.28
C ASN A 50 -46.06 -8.41 -14.49
N LYS A 51 -44.77 -8.21 -14.18
CA LYS A 51 -43.78 -9.29 -14.07
C LYS A 51 -43.00 -9.17 -12.77
N LYS A 52 -43.09 -10.24 -11.98
CA LYS A 52 -42.28 -10.60 -10.81
C LYS A 52 -40.84 -10.07 -10.94
N PRO A 53 -40.22 -9.52 -9.87
CA PRO A 53 -38.84 -9.08 -9.94
C PRO A 53 -37.95 -10.30 -10.24
N THR A 54 -37.49 -10.39 -11.48
CA THR A 54 -36.41 -11.28 -11.87
C THR A 54 -35.21 -10.90 -11.02
N GLN A 55 -34.81 -11.80 -10.12
CA GLN A 55 -33.51 -11.71 -9.46
C GLN A 55 -32.46 -11.58 -10.57
N VAL A 56 -31.87 -10.39 -10.67
CA VAL A 56 -30.66 -10.18 -11.46
C VAL A 56 -29.59 -11.00 -10.76
N SER A 57 -29.41 -12.24 -11.21
CA SER A 57 -28.30 -13.08 -10.82
C SER A 57 -27.03 -12.29 -11.09
N ALA A 58 -26.33 -11.88 -10.03
CA ALA A 58 -25.05 -11.21 -10.14
C ALA A 58 -24.14 -12.09 -11.01
N THR A 59 -23.78 -11.59 -12.19
CA THR A 59 -22.82 -12.26 -13.06
C THR A 59 -21.58 -12.54 -12.23
N PRO A 60 -21.11 -13.80 -12.11
CA PRO A 60 -19.89 -14.09 -11.40
C PRO A 60 -18.77 -13.23 -11.99
N GLN A 61 -18.14 -12.38 -11.17
CA GLN A 61 -16.98 -11.65 -11.63
C GLN A 61 -15.92 -12.69 -12.05
N THR A 62 -15.35 -12.52 -13.24
CA THR A 62 -14.19 -13.30 -13.64
C THR A 62 -12.99 -12.89 -12.80
N GLN A 63 -12.00 -13.77 -12.68
CA GLN A 63 -10.73 -13.44 -12.03
C GLN A 63 -10.04 -12.23 -12.68
N GLU A 64 -10.10 -12.13 -14.00
CA GLU A 64 -9.57 -10.98 -14.76
C GLU A 64 -10.26 -9.67 -14.35
N ASN A 65 -11.59 -9.68 -14.20
CA ASN A 65 -12.33 -8.50 -13.74
C ASN A 65 -11.93 -8.10 -12.32
N ARG A 66 -11.69 -9.07 -11.43
CA ARG A 66 -11.21 -8.79 -10.06
C ARG A 66 -9.81 -8.22 -10.04
N ILE A 67 -8.90 -8.72 -10.88
CA ILE A 67 -7.54 -8.18 -11.03
C ILE A 67 -7.59 -6.75 -11.56
N ALA A 68 -8.41 -6.48 -12.57
CA ALA A 68 -8.60 -5.13 -13.10
C ALA A 68 -9.15 -4.17 -12.03
N MET A 69 -10.12 -4.63 -11.23
CA MET A 69 -10.68 -3.88 -10.11
C MET A 69 -9.62 -3.58 -9.05
N PHE A 70 -8.77 -4.55 -8.71
CA PHE A 70 -7.67 -4.34 -7.76
C PHE A 70 -6.68 -3.28 -8.28
N ASN A 71 -6.24 -3.40 -9.53
CA ASN A 71 -5.31 -2.45 -10.13
C ASN A 71 -5.90 -1.03 -10.16
N GLN A 72 -7.20 -0.90 -10.44
CA GLN A 72 -7.89 0.38 -10.40
C GLN A 72 -8.00 0.95 -8.97
N ALA A 73 -8.16 0.10 -7.95
CA ALA A 73 -8.16 0.51 -6.55
C ALA A 73 -6.82 1.13 -6.15
N VAL A 74 -5.72 0.46 -6.46
CA VAL A 74 -4.37 0.97 -6.19
C VAL A 74 -4.13 2.28 -6.95
N ALA A 75 -4.50 2.36 -8.23
CA ALA A 75 -4.38 3.59 -9.01
C ALA A 75 -5.22 4.75 -8.41
N ASN A 76 -6.36 4.44 -7.79
CA ASN A 76 -7.17 5.45 -7.10
C ASN A 76 -6.50 5.94 -5.82
N ASP A 77 -5.90 5.07 -5.00
CA ASP A 77 -5.14 5.49 -3.82
C ASP A 77 -3.96 6.39 -4.19
N LEU A 78 -3.17 5.97 -5.19
CA LEU A 78 -2.02 6.73 -5.69
C LEU A 78 -2.42 8.10 -6.26
N ALA A 79 -3.64 8.22 -6.79
CA ALA A 79 -4.21 9.46 -7.28
C ALA A 79 -4.90 10.31 -6.19
N GLY A 80 -4.79 9.95 -4.91
CA GLY A 80 -5.44 10.66 -3.81
C GLY A 80 -6.97 10.52 -3.79
N ARG A 81 -7.51 9.41 -4.32
CA ARG A 81 -8.96 9.10 -4.36
C ARG A 81 -9.30 7.88 -3.49
N PRO A 82 -9.04 7.92 -2.17
CA PRO A 82 -9.16 6.74 -1.31
C PRO A 82 -10.60 6.23 -1.16
N THR A 83 -11.61 7.10 -1.23
CA THR A 83 -13.03 6.69 -1.20
C THR A 83 -13.40 5.83 -2.41
N ALA A 84 -12.82 6.12 -3.58
CA ALA A 84 -13.05 5.33 -4.78
C ALA A 84 -12.35 3.97 -4.69
N ALA A 85 -11.13 3.93 -4.15
CA ALA A 85 -10.38 2.69 -3.92
C ALA A 85 -11.06 1.77 -2.89
N ARG A 86 -11.58 2.33 -1.80
CA ARG A 86 -12.25 1.60 -0.70
C ARG A 86 -13.37 0.68 -1.20
N ARG A 87 -14.21 1.17 -2.12
CA ARG A 87 -15.31 0.39 -2.70
C ARG A 87 -14.80 -0.88 -3.40
N ALA A 88 -13.69 -0.79 -4.11
CA ALA A 88 -13.08 -1.93 -4.78
C ALA A 88 -12.47 -2.91 -3.76
N TYR A 89 -11.73 -2.42 -2.77
CA TYR A 89 -11.18 -3.29 -1.72
C TYR A 89 -12.27 -4.00 -0.90
N ASP A 90 -13.38 -3.32 -0.59
CA ASP A 90 -14.53 -3.95 0.09
C ASP A 90 -15.18 -5.04 -0.75
N THR A 91 -15.27 -4.83 -2.07
CA THR A 91 -15.81 -5.81 -3.02
C THR A 91 -14.89 -7.03 -3.18
N LEU A 92 -13.57 -6.81 -3.14
CA LEU A 92 -12.56 -7.86 -3.32
C LEU A 92 -12.26 -8.64 -2.04
N LYS A 93 -12.75 -8.18 -0.89
CA LYS A 93 -12.57 -8.85 0.39
C LYS A 93 -13.22 -10.24 0.38
N GLY A 94 -12.49 -11.24 0.87
CA GLY A 94 -12.93 -12.63 0.88
C GLY A 94 -12.87 -13.36 -0.48
N THR A 95 -12.31 -12.71 -1.51
CA THR A 95 -12.00 -13.36 -2.79
C THR A 95 -10.60 -13.98 -2.77
N GLU A 96 -10.17 -14.61 -3.87
CA GLU A 96 -8.79 -15.11 -4.02
C GLU A 96 -7.72 -14.00 -3.98
N LEU A 97 -8.11 -12.73 -4.10
CA LEU A 97 -7.22 -11.58 -3.99
C LEU A 97 -7.12 -11.03 -2.56
N ASP A 98 -7.82 -11.60 -1.57
CA ASP A 98 -7.91 -11.05 -0.21
C ASP A 98 -6.53 -10.79 0.43
N SER A 99 -5.59 -11.72 0.26
CA SER A 99 -4.22 -11.56 0.75
C SER A 99 -3.45 -10.45 0.02
N GLN A 100 -3.68 -10.27 -1.28
CA GLN A 100 -3.01 -9.27 -2.11
C GLN A 100 -3.51 -7.85 -1.84
N ILE A 101 -4.80 -7.71 -1.50
CA ILE A 101 -5.40 -6.42 -1.18
C ILE A 101 -5.17 -6.00 0.29
N ALA A 102 -4.75 -6.92 1.17
CA ALA A 102 -4.75 -6.69 2.60
C ALA A 102 -3.94 -5.45 3.02
N VAL A 103 -2.71 -5.32 2.52
CA VAL A 103 -1.84 -4.16 2.80
C VAL A 103 -2.39 -2.86 2.18
N PRO A 104 -2.67 -2.76 0.86
CA PRO A 104 -3.25 -1.55 0.28
C PRO A 104 -4.58 -1.13 0.93
N SER A 105 -5.44 -2.10 1.27
CA SER A 105 -6.70 -1.85 1.97
C SER A 105 -6.51 -1.28 3.38
N ALA A 106 -5.49 -1.74 4.12
CA ALA A 106 -5.14 -1.21 5.44
C ALA A 106 -4.63 0.24 5.34
N VAL A 107 -3.73 0.51 4.40
CA VAL A 107 -3.23 1.88 4.12
C VAL A 107 -4.37 2.81 3.67
N ASN A 108 -5.31 2.29 2.88
CA ASN A 108 -6.49 3.05 2.45
C ASN A 108 -7.36 3.50 3.64
N PHE A 109 -7.50 2.70 4.71
CA PHE A 109 -8.17 3.19 5.94
C PHE A 109 -7.45 4.38 6.56
N VAL A 110 -6.11 4.41 6.52
CA VAL A 110 -5.33 5.58 6.96
C VAL A 110 -5.63 6.80 6.10
N ALA A 111 -5.65 6.64 4.76
CA ALA A 111 -5.95 7.72 3.84
C ALA A 111 -7.36 8.32 4.06
N LEU A 112 -8.31 7.49 4.50
CA LEU A 112 -9.67 7.90 4.86
C LEU A 112 -9.80 8.51 6.27
N GLY A 113 -8.73 8.54 7.07
CA GLY A 113 -8.79 8.95 8.48
C GLY A 113 -9.50 7.94 9.39
N ARG A 114 -9.75 6.71 8.89
CA ARG A 114 -10.41 5.61 9.61
C ARG A 114 -9.38 4.83 10.43
N PHE A 115 -8.77 5.52 11.39
CA PHE A 115 -7.58 5.00 12.10
C PHE A 115 -7.85 3.77 12.96
N ALA A 116 -9.07 3.61 13.51
CA ALA A 116 -9.43 2.43 14.27
C ALA A 116 -9.49 1.18 13.38
N GLU A 117 -10.07 1.29 12.18
CA GLU A 117 -10.08 0.21 11.20
C GLU A 117 -8.69 -0.07 10.63
N ALA A 118 -7.89 0.97 10.39
CA ALA A 118 -6.49 0.81 10.00
C ALA A 118 -5.70 0.02 11.04
N SER A 119 -5.80 0.41 12.33
CA SER A 119 -5.13 -0.30 13.43
C SER A 119 -5.50 -1.77 13.44
N LYS A 120 -6.79 -2.10 13.42
CA LYS A 120 -7.26 -3.49 13.40
C LYS A 120 -6.75 -4.27 12.18
N ALA A 121 -6.69 -3.64 11.01
CA ALA A 121 -6.19 -4.27 9.80
C ALA A 121 -4.68 -4.56 9.89
N PHE A 122 -3.89 -3.60 10.41
CA PHE A 122 -2.46 -3.81 10.62
C PHE A 122 -2.17 -4.82 11.73
N ASP A 123 -2.95 -4.87 12.80
CA ASP A 123 -2.84 -5.89 13.85
C ASP A 123 -2.93 -7.30 13.26
N ALA A 124 -3.89 -7.54 12.35
CA ALA A 124 -4.01 -8.81 11.65
C ALA A 124 -2.80 -9.10 10.74
N LEU A 125 -2.29 -8.08 10.04
CA LEU A 125 -1.11 -8.21 9.17
C LEU A 125 0.18 -8.51 9.94
N THR A 126 0.29 -8.10 11.22
CA THR A 126 1.45 -8.49 12.06
C THR A 126 1.55 -9.99 12.36
N LEU A 127 0.53 -10.76 12.02
CA LEU A 127 0.52 -12.22 12.10
C LEU A 127 0.74 -12.88 10.72
N SER A 128 0.97 -12.10 9.66
CA SER A 128 1.19 -12.62 8.32
C SER A 128 2.43 -13.52 8.27
N PRO A 129 2.35 -14.69 7.58
CA PRO A 129 3.54 -15.49 7.31
C PRO A 129 4.49 -14.81 6.33
N ASN A 130 4.00 -13.82 5.56
CA ASN A 130 4.83 -12.98 4.73
C ASN A 130 5.56 -11.95 5.61
N VAL A 131 6.86 -12.14 5.78
CA VAL A 131 7.75 -11.27 6.57
C VAL A 131 7.63 -9.81 6.16
N ARG A 132 7.49 -9.53 4.85
CA ARG A 132 7.36 -8.16 4.34
C ARG A 132 6.08 -7.50 4.84
N ASP A 133 4.94 -8.15 4.64
CA ASP A 133 3.64 -7.57 5.02
C ASP A 133 3.56 -7.38 6.54
N ARG A 134 4.14 -8.33 7.29
CA ARG A 134 4.23 -8.28 8.75
C ARG A 134 5.06 -7.09 9.23
N ASP A 135 6.27 -6.93 8.71
CA ASP A 135 7.22 -5.93 9.18
C ASP A 135 6.76 -4.52 8.77
N TYR A 136 6.22 -4.38 7.56
CA TYR A 136 5.58 -3.15 7.08
C TYR A 136 4.36 -2.76 7.93
N ALA A 137 3.52 -3.72 8.33
CA ALA A 137 2.39 -3.45 9.22
C ALA A 137 2.84 -2.93 10.60
N ARG A 138 3.96 -3.43 11.13
CA ARG A 138 4.54 -2.93 12.39
C ARG A 138 5.00 -1.49 12.28
N LEU A 139 5.56 -1.06 11.14
CA LEU A 139 5.89 0.34 10.90
C LEU A 139 4.64 1.23 10.90
N TRP A 140 3.57 0.79 10.24
CA TRP A 140 2.30 1.51 10.26
C TRP A 140 1.65 1.58 11.64
N GLN A 141 1.79 0.56 12.49
CA GLN A 141 1.36 0.64 13.88
C GLN A 141 2.13 1.71 14.66
N LEU A 142 3.46 1.79 14.48
CA LEU A 142 4.28 2.84 15.09
C LEU A 142 3.82 4.23 14.64
N TRP A 143 3.55 4.40 13.35
CA TRP A 143 3.01 5.63 12.77
C TRP A 143 1.62 5.98 13.33
N LEU A 144 0.70 5.02 13.40
CA LEU A 144 -0.66 5.24 13.92
C LEU A 144 -0.65 5.68 15.38
N ASN A 145 0.19 5.06 16.20
CA ASN A 145 0.37 5.43 17.60
C ASN A 145 0.86 6.88 17.73
N ALA A 146 1.88 7.25 16.95
CA ALA A 146 2.38 8.63 16.91
C ALA A 146 1.29 9.61 16.44
N ARG A 147 0.59 9.29 15.34
CA ARG A 147 -0.38 10.16 14.70
C ARG A 147 -1.61 10.46 15.57
N THR A 148 -2.06 9.47 16.33
CA THR A 148 -3.30 9.52 17.11
C THR A 148 -3.07 9.84 18.58
N GLY A 149 -1.82 9.88 19.03
CA GLY A 149 -1.48 9.99 20.46
C GLY A 149 -1.90 8.77 21.29
N GLN A 150 -2.33 7.68 20.65
CA GLN A 150 -2.64 6.44 21.33
C GLN A 150 -1.35 5.74 21.75
N LYS A 151 -1.27 5.34 23.03
CA LYS A 151 -0.25 4.38 23.46
C LYS A 151 -0.58 3.05 22.78
N ALA A 152 0.41 2.42 22.15
CA ALA A 152 0.28 1.18 21.36
C ALA A 152 -0.88 0.29 21.81
N HIS A 153 -1.94 0.23 21.02
CA HIS A 153 -3.01 -0.76 21.16
C HIS A 153 -2.53 -2.10 20.58
N GLY A 154 -1.45 -2.62 21.13
CA GLY A 154 -0.92 -3.95 20.86
C GLY A 154 -0.60 -4.60 22.20
N ASN A 155 -0.87 -5.89 22.32
CA ASN A 155 -0.65 -6.68 23.53
C ASN A 155 0.64 -6.26 24.26
N LYS A 156 0.56 -6.15 25.59
CA LYS A 156 1.66 -5.84 26.56
C LYS A 156 2.98 -6.63 26.39
N LYS A 157 3.13 -7.46 25.36
CA LYS A 157 4.36 -8.20 25.02
C LYS A 157 5.30 -7.45 24.08
N ASP A 158 4.84 -6.48 23.29
CA ASP A 158 5.72 -5.64 22.44
C ASP A 158 6.03 -4.28 23.09
N THR A 159 6.16 -4.26 24.42
CA THR A 159 6.69 -3.11 25.16
C THR A 159 8.12 -2.82 24.72
N VAL A 160 8.33 -1.75 23.95
CA VAL A 160 9.53 -0.85 23.89
C VAL A 160 10.90 -1.54 23.65
N GLY A 161 10.93 -2.86 23.45
CA GLY A 161 12.10 -3.69 23.68
C GLY A 161 12.70 -4.31 22.43
N ALA A 162 11.91 -4.98 21.59
CA ALA A 162 12.46 -5.77 20.50
C ALA A 162 11.52 -5.88 19.29
N ILE A 163 11.14 -4.74 18.69
CA ILE A 163 10.70 -4.79 17.29
C ILE A 163 11.95 -5.17 16.48
N SER A 164 11.97 -6.41 15.98
CA SER A 164 13.00 -6.93 15.09
C SER A 164 12.39 -7.09 13.71
N LEU A 165 12.84 -6.25 12.77
CA LEU A 165 12.40 -6.23 11.37
C LEU A 165 13.51 -6.76 10.48
N ALA A 166 13.13 -7.43 9.41
CA ALA A 166 14.08 -8.13 8.54
C ALA A 166 14.96 -7.17 7.73
N GLN A 167 14.41 -6.02 7.28
CA GLN A 167 15.16 -5.08 6.47
C GLN A 167 15.91 -4.05 7.33
N PRO A 168 17.17 -3.70 7.00
CA PRO A 168 17.95 -2.72 7.75
C PRO A 168 17.31 -1.33 7.85
N ASN A 169 16.71 -0.84 6.76
CA ASN A 169 16.02 0.46 6.75
C ASN A 169 14.77 0.42 7.63
N GLU A 170 13.95 -0.62 7.54
CA GLU A 170 12.76 -0.81 8.37
C GLU A 170 13.15 -0.87 9.85
N GLN A 171 14.19 -1.63 10.20
CA GLN A 171 14.70 -1.69 11.58
C GLN A 171 15.18 -0.32 12.07
N ALA A 172 15.88 0.45 11.23
CA ALA A 172 16.31 1.80 11.58
C ALA A 172 15.12 2.73 11.82
N ILE A 173 14.04 2.63 11.01
CA ILE A 173 12.79 3.36 11.23
C ILE A 173 12.16 2.95 12.57
N ALA A 174 12.07 1.66 12.86
CA ALA A 174 11.54 1.19 14.15
C ALA A 174 12.37 1.71 15.34
N ASN A 175 13.70 1.73 15.22
CA ASN A 175 14.60 2.29 16.22
C ASN A 175 14.36 3.80 16.41
N LEU A 176 14.13 4.55 15.33
CA LEU A 176 13.79 5.97 15.39
C LEU A 176 12.51 6.21 16.20
N TYR A 177 11.42 5.51 15.87
CA TYR A 177 10.14 5.64 16.58
C TYR A 177 10.18 5.18 18.03
N THR A 178 11.10 4.27 18.38
CA THR A 178 11.27 3.78 19.75
C THR A 178 12.33 4.54 20.56
N GLY A 179 12.88 5.64 20.00
CA GLY A 179 13.85 6.50 20.68
C GLY A 179 15.26 5.91 20.79
N LYS A 180 15.57 4.85 20.04
CA LYS A 180 16.88 4.16 20.00
C LYS A 180 17.71 4.49 18.75
N GLY A 181 17.17 5.30 17.85
CA GLY A 181 17.77 5.63 16.56
C GLY A 181 17.81 7.13 16.27
N SER A 182 18.32 7.48 15.10
CA SER A 182 18.37 8.85 14.60
C SER A 182 17.93 8.93 13.13
N VAL A 183 17.62 10.13 12.67
CA VAL A 183 17.28 10.39 11.25
C VAL A 183 18.42 9.94 10.35
N GLU A 184 19.67 10.25 10.72
CA GLU A 184 20.87 9.89 9.96
C GLU A 184 21.05 8.37 9.87
N ALA A 185 20.71 7.63 10.92
CA ALA A 185 20.79 6.17 10.93
C ALA A 185 19.82 5.54 9.92
N VAL A 186 18.61 6.09 9.76
CA VAL A 186 17.63 5.61 8.78
C VAL A 186 18.16 5.74 7.35
N PHE A 187 18.62 6.94 6.98
CA PHE A 187 19.11 7.16 5.60
C PHE A 187 20.47 6.52 5.35
N SER A 188 21.30 6.34 6.39
CA SER A 188 22.52 5.53 6.29
C SER A 188 22.19 4.06 6.01
N ALA A 189 21.16 3.51 6.65
CA ALA A 189 20.71 2.15 6.38
C ALA A 189 20.23 1.97 4.94
N VAL A 190 19.42 2.91 4.41
CA VAL A 190 19.00 2.91 2.99
C VAL A 190 20.21 2.95 2.05
N LYS A 191 21.20 3.81 2.32
CA LYS A 191 22.41 3.93 1.49
C LYS A 191 23.27 2.66 1.51
N ALA A 192 23.30 1.94 2.63
CA ALA A 192 24.07 0.71 2.79
C ALA A 192 23.42 -0.52 2.14
N MET A 193 22.14 -0.44 1.78
CA MET A 193 21.44 -1.53 1.10
C MET A 193 21.94 -1.72 -0.34
N SER A 194 22.02 -2.98 -0.76
CA SER A 194 22.26 -3.33 -2.16
C SER A 194 20.93 -3.42 -2.90
N PHE A 195 20.77 -2.67 -3.98
CA PHE A 195 19.57 -2.66 -4.80
C PHE A 195 19.84 -3.24 -6.19
N THR A 196 18.93 -4.07 -6.70
CA THR A 196 19.03 -4.58 -8.08
C THR A 196 18.56 -3.54 -9.09
N THR A 197 17.62 -2.69 -8.68
CA THR A 197 16.97 -1.72 -9.56
C THR A 197 16.87 -0.34 -8.92
N GLU A 198 16.80 0.68 -9.79
CA GLU A 198 16.45 2.05 -9.38
C GLU A 198 15.13 2.11 -8.62
N LEU A 199 14.15 1.32 -9.05
CA LEU A 199 12.82 1.29 -8.45
C LEU A 199 12.84 0.80 -7.01
N GLU A 200 13.62 -0.24 -6.69
CA GLU A 200 13.73 -0.73 -5.31
C GLU A 200 14.40 0.29 -4.39
N ARG A 201 15.39 1.03 -4.92
CA ARG A 201 16.07 2.08 -4.17
C ARG A 201 15.17 3.29 -3.93
N SER A 202 14.45 3.74 -4.95
CA SER A 202 13.50 4.85 -4.78
C SER A 202 12.33 4.46 -3.87
N ASP A 203 11.89 3.21 -3.91
CA ASP A 203 10.88 2.66 -3.00
C ASP A 203 11.35 2.70 -1.53
N ALA A 204 12.54 2.16 -1.24
CA ALA A 204 13.12 2.19 0.11
C ALA A 204 13.37 3.63 0.60
N LEU A 205 13.80 4.53 -0.29
CA LEU A 205 13.94 5.95 0.03
C LEU A 205 12.59 6.61 0.34
N THR A 206 11.53 6.24 -0.38
CA THR A 206 10.19 6.81 -0.20
C THR A 206 9.58 6.37 1.13
N GLU A 207 9.70 5.09 1.46
CA GLU A 207 9.31 4.54 2.77
C GLU A 207 10.08 5.26 3.90
N ALA A 208 11.41 5.34 3.81
CA ALA A 208 12.24 6.01 4.80
C ALA A 208 11.89 7.50 4.94
N THR A 209 11.64 8.19 3.83
CA THR A 209 11.24 9.61 3.81
C THR A 209 9.91 9.81 4.50
N PHE A 210 8.91 8.98 4.17
CA PHE A 210 7.58 9.07 4.78
C PHE A 210 7.62 8.84 6.29
N PHE A 211 8.14 7.70 6.73
CA PHE A 211 8.13 7.37 8.15
C PHE A 211 9.00 8.31 8.98
N THR A 212 10.15 8.74 8.47
CA THR A 212 11.03 9.68 9.20
C THR A 212 10.44 11.09 9.24
N GLY A 213 9.88 11.58 8.13
CA GLY A 213 9.25 12.90 8.10
C GLY A 213 8.03 12.97 9.00
N THR A 214 7.20 11.93 9.00
CA THR A 214 6.03 11.86 9.89
C THR A 214 6.39 11.63 11.36
N TRP A 215 7.54 11.00 11.66
CA TRP A 215 8.09 11.00 13.02
C TRP A 215 8.47 12.41 13.48
N LEU A 216 9.12 13.21 12.61
CA LEU A 216 9.43 14.60 12.91
C LEU A 216 8.16 15.41 13.20
N LEU A 217 7.09 15.21 12.43
CA LEU A 217 5.80 15.87 12.66
C LEU A 217 5.10 15.43 13.94
N TYR A 218 4.94 14.13 14.14
CA TYR A 218 4.00 13.59 15.13
C TYR A 218 4.66 13.22 16.46
N VAL A 219 5.96 12.93 16.46
CA VAL A 219 6.71 12.58 17.67
C VAL A 219 7.58 13.74 18.16
N LYS A 220 8.29 14.41 17.25
CA LYS A 220 9.17 15.53 17.62
C LYS A 220 8.50 16.89 17.57
N HIS A 221 7.38 17.02 16.87
CA HIS A 221 6.72 18.29 16.61
C HIS A 221 7.64 19.32 15.93
N ASP A 222 8.55 18.85 15.07
CA ASP A 222 9.50 19.66 14.32
C ASP A 222 9.09 19.78 12.84
N ASN A 223 8.16 20.70 12.59
CA ASN A 223 7.60 20.95 11.25
C ASN A 223 8.68 21.42 10.26
N ALA A 224 9.64 22.22 10.70
CA ALA A 224 10.68 22.76 9.84
C ALA A 224 11.63 21.65 9.36
N ALA A 225 12.06 20.76 10.26
CA ALA A 225 12.86 19.60 9.89
C ALA A 225 12.11 18.63 8.97
N ALA A 226 10.82 18.37 9.24
CA ALA A 226 9.99 17.52 8.40
C ALA A 226 9.87 18.08 6.97
N LYS A 227 9.58 19.38 6.84
CA LYS A 227 9.48 20.07 5.56
C LYS A 227 10.80 19.98 4.79
N ASN A 228 11.92 20.30 5.43
CA ASN A 228 13.24 20.21 4.82
C ASN A 228 13.54 18.79 4.33
N LEU A 229 13.20 17.77 5.12
CA LEU A 229 13.41 16.38 4.74
C LEU A 229 12.60 15.99 3.49
N PHE A 230 11.33 16.38 3.44
CA PHE A 230 10.49 16.10 2.28
C PHE A 230 10.98 16.83 1.02
N ASP A 231 11.34 18.11 1.14
CA ASP A 231 11.85 18.91 0.03
C ASP A 231 13.18 18.34 -0.53
N GLN A 232 14.09 17.90 0.33
CA GLN A 232 15.38 17.32 -0.07
C GLN A 232 15.22 16.03 -0.88
N ASN A 233 14.24 15.20 -0.56
CA ASN A 233 14.05 13.90 -1.20
C ASN A 233 13.05 13.91 -2.36
N ARG A 234 12.27 14.99 -2.52
CA ARG A 234 11.11 15.07 -3.43
C ARG A 234 11.34 14.55 -4.84
N SER A 235 12.47 14.89 -5.47
CA SER A 235 12.77 14.50 -6.85
C SER A 235 13.16 13.02 -7.03
N GLN A 236 13.42 12.32 -5.92
CA GLN A 236 13.90 10.94 -5.90
C GLN A 236 12.82 9.94 -5.44
N LEU A 237 11.63 10.44 -5.07
CA LEU A 237 10.56 9.61 -4.55
C LEU A 237 9.92 8.74 -5.65
N ASN A 238 9.53 7.55 -5.25
CA ASN A 238 8.81 6.58 -6.07
C ASN A 238 7.33 6.98 -6.15
N ASN A 239 6.90 7.45 -7.33
CA ASN A 239 5.51 7.88 -7.56
C ASN A 239 4.47 6.76 -7.50
N VAL A 240 4.88 5.49 -7.45
CA VAL A 240 3.98 4.34 -7.30
C VAL A 240 4.05 3.66 -5.93
N SER A 241 4.76 4.25 -4.96
CA SER A 241 4.73 3.78 -3.57
C SER A 241 3.46 4.28 -2.86
N LEU A 242 2.97 3.48 -1.90
CA LEU A 242 1.74 3.78 -1.16
C LEU A 242 1.89 5.02 -0.26
N GLU A 243 3.12 5.38 0.11
CA GLU A 243 3.45 6.51 0.96
C GLU A 243 3.42 7.86 0.22
N THR A 244 3.68 7.88 -1.09
CA THR A 244 3.81 9.12 -1.87
C THR A 244 2.58 10.05 -1.77
N PRO A 245 1.32 9.57 -1.84
CA PRO A 245 0.16 10.41 -1.61
C PRO A 245 0.14 11.05 -0.22
N PHE A 246 0.64 10.36 0.81
CA PHE A 246 0.73 10.89 2.16
C PHE A 246 1.82 11.94 2.26
N ILE A 247 3.02 11.69 1.73
CA ILE A 247 4.10 12.70 1.68
C ILE A 247 3.58 13.98 1.00
N THR A 248 2.92 13.84 -0.15
CA THR A 248 2.35 14.97 -0.90
C THR A 248 1.34 15.76 -0.06
N LYS A 249 0.46 15.06 0.67
CA LYS A 249 -0.53 15.67 1.55
C LYS A 249 0.12 16.41 2.72
N GLU A 250 1.10 15.81 3.39
CA GLU A 250 1.81 16.44 4.51
C GLU A 250 2.58 17.68 4.04
N MET A 251 3.28 17.59 2.90
CA MET A 251 3.97 18.75 2.31
C MET A 251 3.03 19.91 1.97
N ALA A 252 1.79 19.63 1.56
CA ALA A 252 0.80 20.67 1.28
C ALA A 252 0.26 21.35 2.56
N ALA A 253 0.44 20.73 3.72
CA ALA A 253 -0.03 21.23 5.01
C ALA A 253 1.06 21.95 5.84
N LEU A 254 2.32 21.92 5.39
CA LEU A 254 3.51 22.52 6.03
C LEU A 254 3.94 23.82 5.36
#